data_AF-A0A7Y9KFC1-F1
#
_entry.id   AF-A0A7Y9KFC1-F1
#
_cell.length_a   1.000
_cell.length_b   1.000
_cell.length_c   1.000
_cell.angle_alpha   90.00
_cell.angle_beta   90.00
_cell.angle_gamma   90.00
#
_symmetry.space_group_name_H-M   'P 1'
#
loop_
_entity.id
_entity.type
_entity.pdbx_description
1 polymer ?
#
loop_
_entity_poly.entity_id
_entity_poly.type
_entity_poly.pdbx_seq_one_letter_code
_entity_poly.pdbx_strand_id
1 'polypeptide(L)' 'MAGKKTAGEKRFRFDPAGPVTGLFFLFLAGLFLADGLADGDVLPVTTLVPVVLIGLGLVGTVRVLTRSRRRHLR' A
#
# COMPACT_ATOMS: atom_id res chain seq x y z
N MET A 1 48.65 -5.64 1.06
CA MET A 1 48.07 -4.29 0.87
C MET A 1 46.57 -4.42 0.72
N ALA A 2 45.86 -3.57 1.45
CA ALA A 2 44.41 -3.60 1.63
C ALA A 2 43.65 -3.13 0.37
N GLY A 3 42.44 -3.66 0.20
CA GLY A 3 41.47 -3.23 -0.81
C GLY A 3 40.11 -3.84 -0.50
N LYS A 4 39.55 -3.47 0.66
CA LYS A 4 38.24 -3.88 1.17
C LYS A 4 37.17 -3.56 0.10
N LYS A 5 36.58 -4.58 -0.53
CA LYS A 5 35.33 -4.41 -1.29
C LYS A 5 34.28 -3.96 -0.28
N THR A 6 34.03 -2.65 -0.21
CA THR A 6 32.90 -2.12 0.54
C THR A 6 31.68 -2.71 -0.13
N ALA A 7 31.06 -3.67 0.55
CA ALA A 7 29.75 -4.19 0.21
C ALA A 7 28.88 -2.96 -0.04
N GLY A 8 28.50 -2.75 -1.30
CA GLY A 8 27.70 -1.61 -1.70
C GLY A 8 26.49 -1.58 -0.78
N GLU A 9 26.45 -0.57 0.07
CA GLU A 9 25.41 -0.32 1.03
C GLU A 9 24.12 -0.26 0.22
N LYS A 10 23.35 -1.37 0.23
CA LYS A 10 22.07 -1.45 -0.47
C LYS A 10 21.19 -0.38 0.18
N ARG A 11 21.14 0.81 -0.42
CA ARG A 11 20.24 1.89 -0.02
C ARG A 11 18.83 1.35 -0.11
N PHE A 12 18.32 0.84 1.01
CA PHE A 12 16.95 0.35 1.12
C PHE A 12 16.05 1.58 1.04
N ARG A 13 15.69 1.97 -0.18
CA ARG A 13 14.73 3.05 -0.43
C ARG A 13 13.39 2.51 0.00
N PHE A 14 13.02 2.77 1.26
CA PHE A 14 11.70 2.47 1.77
C PHE A 14 10.68 3.18 0.89
N ASP A 15 9.90 2.41 0.13
CA ASP A 15 8.81 2.92 -0.69
C ASP A 15 7.51 2.68 0.08
N PRO A 16 6.99 3.68 0.81
CA PRO A 16 5.82 3.48 1.65
C PRO A 16 4.56 3.16 0.82
N ALA A 17 4.59 3.31 -0.50
CA ALA A 17 3.51 2.87 -1.37
C ALA A 17 3.30 1.34 -1.31
N GLY A 18 4.37 0.55 -1.16
CA GLY A 18 4.27 -0.92 -1.06
C GLY A 18 3.50 -1.35 0.20
N PRO A 19 3.94 -0.95 1.41
CA PRO A 19 3.23 -1.23 2.65
C PRO A 19 1.80 -0.70 2.68
N VAL A 20 1.55 0.53 2.21
CA VAL A 20 0.20 1.11 2.20
C VAL A 20 -0.76 0.33 1.31
N THR A 21 -0.29 -0.11 0.14
CA THR A 21 -1.09 -0.96 -0.75
C THR A 21 -1.40 -2.30 -0.10
N GLY A 22 -0.39 -2.94 0.50
CA GLY A 22 -0.56 -4.22 1.19
C GLY A 22 -1.55 -4.14 2.35
N LEU A 23 -1.47 -3.09 3.18
CA LEU A 23 -2.41 -2.85 4.28
C LEU A 23 -3.84 -2.62 3.78
N PHE A 24 -4.01 -1.85 2.70
CA PHE A 24 -5.33 -1.62 2.11
C PHE A 24 -5.98 -2.93 1.65
N PHE A 25 -5.24 -3.76 0.91
CA PHE A 25 -5.77 -5.05 0.46
C PHE A 25 -5.96 -6.05 1.59
N LEU A 26 -5.09 -6.05 2.60
CA LEU A 26 -5.25 -6.88 3.79
C LEU A 26 -6.52 -6.51 4.56
N PHE A 27 -6.80 -5.22 4.70
CA PHE A 27 -8.03 -4.72 5.32
C PHE A 27 -9.27 -5.13 4.53
N LEU A 28 -9.26 -4.94 3.20
CA LEU A 28 -10.37 -5.41 2.34
C LEU A 28 -10.57 -6.92 2.45
N ALA A 29 -9.49 -7.70 2.41
CA ALA A 29 -9.58 -9.15 2.56
C ALA A 29 -10.21 -9.55 3.91
N GLY A 30 -9.84 -8.86 4.99
CA GLY A 30 -10.45 -9.06 6.31
C GLY A 30 -11.93 -8.73 6.33
N LEU A 31 -12.34 -7.61 5.71
CA LEU A 31 -13.75 -7.24 5.60
C LEU A 31 -14.56 -8.28 4.82
N PHE A 32 -14.06 -8.71 3.66
CA PHE A 32 -14.72 -9.74 2.85
C PHE A 32 -14.78 -11.10 3.57
N LEU A 33 -13.73 -11.46 4.30
CA LEU A 33 -13.71 -12.70 5.09
C LEU A 33 -14.73 -12.64 6.23
N ALA A 34 -14.84 -11.51 6.93
CA ALA A 34 -15.81 -11.32 8.00
C ALA A 34 -17.25 -11.32 7.47
N ASP A 35 -17.49 -10.65 6.33
CA ASP A 35 -18.79 -10.60 5.66
C ASP A 35 -19.22 -11.99 5.18
N GLY A 36 -18.30 -12.77 4.59
CA GLY A 36 -18.60 -14.15 4.15
C GLY A 36 -18.75 -15.17 5.29
N LEU A 37 -18.27 -14.88 6.50
CA LEU A 37 -18.44 -15.73 7.69
C LEU A 37 -19.71 -15.38 8.47
N ALA A 38 -20.28 -14.20 8.24
CA ALA A 38 -21.51 -13.78 8.90
C ALA A 38 -22.73 -14.24 8.10
N ASP A 39 -23.76 -14.76 8.77
CA ASP A 39 -25.02 -15.18 8.13
C ASP A 39 -25.91 -13.99 7.67
N GLY A 40 -25.34 -12.78 7.52
CA GLY A 40 -26.06 -11.58 7.06
C GLY A 40 -25.12 -10.53 6.46
N ASP A 41 -25.66 -9.65 5.61
CA ASP A 41 -24.92 -8.56 4.94
C ASP A 41 -24.31 -7.61 5.99
N VAL A 42 -23.06 -7.83 6.39
CA VAL A 42 -22.36 -6.98 7.35
C VAL A 42 -22.03 -5.64 6.71
N LEU A 43 -21.79 -5.63 5.40
CA LEU A 43 -21.52 -4.43 4.62
C LEU A 43 -22.33 -4.38 3.32
N PRO A 44 -23.34 -3.49 3.23
CA PRO A 44 -24.06 -3.24 1.99
C PRO A 44 -23.08 -2.87 0.86
N VAL A 45 -23.28 -3.45 -0.32
CA VAL A 45 -22.46 -3.18 -1.52
C VAL A 45 -22.40 -1.68 -1.83
N THR A 46 -23.49 -0.94 -1.57
CA THR A 46 -23.58 0.52 -1.72
C THR A 46 -22.61 1.28 -0.83
N THR A 47 -22.18 0.70 0.29
CA THR A 47 -21.17 1.25 1.21
C THR A 47 -19.78 0.75 0.84
N LEU A 48 -19.66 -0.49 0.40
CA LEU A 48 -18.39 -1.10 0.03
C LEU A 48 -17.73 -0.41 -1.17
N VAL A 49 -18.51 -0.13 -2.23
CA VAL A 49 -18.03 0.53 -3.45
C VAL A 49 -17.32 1.86 -3.16
N PRO A 50 -17.93 2.84 -2.47
CA PRO A 50 -17.25 4.10 -2.17
C PRO A 50 -16.02 3.91 -1.27
N VAL A 51 -16.04 3.00 -0.29
CA VAL A 51 -14.87 2.72 0.55
C VAL A 51 -13.68 2.21 -0.28
N VAL A 52 -13.93 1.27 -1.19
CA VAL A 52 -12.90 0.75 -2.11
C VAL A 52 -12.36 1.87 -2.99
N LEU A 53 -13.23 2.69 -3.57
CA LEU A 53 -12.81 3.81 -4.43
C LEU A 53 -11.95 4.84 -3.68
N ILE A 54 -12.35 5.23 -2.47
CA ILE A 54 -11.58 6.15 -1.61
C ILE A 54 -10.21 5.54 -1.29
N GLY A 55 -10.18 4.27 -0.89
CA GLY A 55 -8.94 3.58 -0.56
C GLY A 55 -8.00 3.41 -1.77
N LEU A 56 -8.52 3.08 -2.95
CA LEU A 56 -7.75 3.06 -4.19
C LEU A 56 -7.21 4.45 -4.56
N GLY A 57 -8.01 5.51 -4.38
CA GLY A 57 -7.57 6.90 -4.57
C GLY A 57 -6.45 7.31 -3.60
N LEU A 58 -6.54 6.88 -2.34
CA LEU A 58 -5.51 7.12 -1.33
C LEU A 58 -4.20 6.40 -1.69
N VAL A 59 -4.27 5.11 -2.02
CA VAL A 59 -3.11 4.31 -2.45
C VAL A 59 -2.45 4.92 -3.68
N GLY A 60 -3.26 5.33 -4.67
CA GLY A 60 -2.78 6.04 -5.86
C GLY A 60 -2.05 7.33 -5.52
N THR A 61 -2.62 8.15 -4.63
CA THR A 61 -2.04 9.42 -4.18
C THR A 61 -0.72 9.20 -3.45
N VAL A 62 -0.65 8.25 -2.50
CA VAL A 62 0.58 7.90 -1.80
C VAL A 62 1.66 7.48 -2.80
N ARG A 63 1.30 6.64 -3.78
CA ARG A 63 2.24 6.21 -4.83
C ARG A 63 2.73 7.37 -5.70
N VAL A 64 1.88 8.33 -6.02
CA VAL A 64 2.27 9.54 -6.77
C VAL A 64 3.19 10.42 -5.92
N LEU A 65 2.88 10.65 -4.65
CA LEU A 65 3.70 11.45 -3.73
C LEU A 65 5.08 10.81 -3.50
N THR A 66 5.14 9.49 -3.32
CA THR A 66 6.42 8.78 -3.15
C THR A 66 7.24 8.73 -4.43
N ARG A 67 6.58 8.68 -5.60
CA ARG A 67 7.24 8.74 -6.92
C ARG A 67 7.72 10.16 -7.26
N SER A 68 6.96 11.19 -6.92
CA SER A 68 7.27 12.61 -7.14
C SER A 68 8.50 13.05 -6.33
N ARG A 69 8.63 12.57 -5.08
CA ARG A 69 9.82 12.78 -4.23
C ARG A 69 11.14 12.31 -4.86
N ARG A 70 11.11 11.51 -5.94
CA ARG A 70 12.32 11.05 -6.66
C ARG A 70 12.81 12.02 -7.74
N ARG A 71 12.08 13.11 -8.06
CA ARG A 71 12.47 14.07 -9.12
C ARG A 71 13.14 15.35 -8.64
N HIS A 72 13.17 15.64 -7.33
CA HIS A 72 13.70 16.91 -6.80
C HIS A 72 15.20 16.90 -6.44
N LEU A 73 15.99 15.96 -6.99
CA LEU A 73 17.44 15.86 -6.74
C LEU A 73 18.26 15.74 -8.04
N ARG A 74 17.76 16.24 -9.17
CA ARG A 74 18.55 16.40 -10.39
C ARG A 74 18.51 17.85 -10.83
#